data_AF-A0A358D4A7-F1
#
_entry.id   AF-A0A358D4A7-F1
#
_cell.length_a   1.000
_cell.length_b   1.000
_cell.length_c   1.000
_cell.angle_alpha   90.00
_cell.angle_beta   90.00
_cell.angle_gamma   90.00
#
_symmetry.space_group_name_H-M   'P 1'
#
loop_
_entity.id
_entity.type
_entity.pdbx_description
1 polymer ?
#
loop_
_entity_poly.entity_id
_entity_poly.type
_entity_poly.pdbx_seq_one_letter_code
_entity_poly.pdbx_strand_id
1 'polypeptide(L)' 'MNTIREGALVLADGATFEGELIGAEVEMTSGEVVFNTVLSGYQEVITDPSYAGQIINFTYPHIGNYGVTTD' A
#
# COMPACT_ATOMS: atom_id res chain seq x y z
N MET A 1 -13.60 13.47 16.71
CA MET A 1 -12.44 12.56 16.74
C MET A 1 -12.53 11.70 15.49
N ASN A 2 -11.50 11.69 14.64
CA ASN A 2 -11.45 10.71 13.54
C ASN A 2 -11.22 9.34 14.17
N THR A 3 -12.04 8.34 13.83
CA THR A 3 -11.86 6.99 14.35
C THR A 3 -10.70 6.35 13.58
N ILE A 4 -9.60 6.05 14.28
CA ILE A 4 -8.48 5.30 13.70
C ILE A 4 -8.97 3.88 13.41
N ARG A 5 -8.68 3.39 12.19
CA ARG A 5 -8.98 2.02 11.78
C ARG A 5 -7.68 1.23 11.74
N GLU A 6 -7.53 0.33 12.69
CA GLU A 6 -6.35 -0.53 12.81
C GLU A 6 -6.38 -1.66 11.77
N GLY A 7 -5.20 -2.07 11.33
CA GLY A 7 -4.99 -3.24 10.48
C GLY A 7 -3.55 -3.76 10.57
N ALA A 8 -3.28 -4.89 9.92
CA ALA A 8 -1.95 -5.48 9.90
C ALA A 8 -1.63 -6.15 8.56
N LEU A 9 -0.36 -6.06 8.14
CA LEU A 9 0.23 -6.89 7.10
C LEU A 9 0.87 -8.11 7.76
N VAL A 10 0.39 -9.31 7.40
CA VAL A 10 0.91 -10.58 7.91
C VAL A 10 1.62 -11.33 6.76
N LEU A 11 2.88 -11.65 6.95
CA LEU A 11 3.69 -12.40 5.99
C LEU A 11 3.60 -13.91 6.22
N ALA A 12 3.95 -14.68 5.19
CA ALA A 12 3.87 -16.14 5.24
C ALA A 12 4.81 -16.78 6.28
N ASP A 13 5.87 -16.08 6.68
CA ASP A 13 6.80 -16.49 7.74
C ASP A 13 6.31 -16.13 9.16
N GLY A 14 5.14 -15.50 9.27
CA GLY A 14 4.55 -15.04 10.53
C GLY A 14 4.96 -13.63 10.95
N ALA A 15 5.83 -12.95 10.20
CA ALA A 15 6.14 -11.55 10.48
C ALA A 15 4.87 -10.69 10.33
N THR A 16 4.63 -9.82 11.29
CA THR A 16 3.42 -8.98 11.36
C THR A 16 3.80 -7.52 11.51
N PHE A 17 3.17 -6.67 10.71
CA PHE A 17 3.37 -5.22 10.72
C PHE A 17 2.02 -4.53 10.93
N GLU A 18 1.81 -3.95 12.10
CA GLU A 18 0.60 -3.19 12.47
C GLU A 18 0.61 -1.79 11.86
N GLY A 19 -0.56 -1.24 11.57
CA GLY A 19 -0.68 0.13 11.06
C GLY A 19 -2.12 0.61 10.90
N GLU A 20 -2.25 1.86 10.45
CA GLU A 20 -3.53 2.52 10.20
C GLU A 20 -3.98 2.30 8.74
N LEU A 21 -5.25 1.91 8.56
CA LEU A 21 -5.84 1.67 7.26
C LEU A 21 -6.39 2.96 6.63
N ILE A 22 -5.79 3.38 5.52
CA ILE A 22 -6.13 4.63 4.79
C ILE A 22 -6.91 4.40 3.46
N GLY A 23 -7.07 3.14 3.04
CA GLY A 23 -7.68 2.77 1.76
C GLY A 23 -9.11 2.24 1.88
N ALA A 24 -9.51 1.41 0.91
CA ALA A 24 -10.85 0.81 0.86
C ALA A 24 -11.23 0.03 2.14
N GLU A 25 -12.53 -0.02 2.42
CA GLU A 25 -13.10 -0.84 3.49
C GLU A 25 -13.34 -2.26 2.96
N VAL A 26 -12.35 -3.13 3.20
CA VAL A 26 -12.40 -4.56 2.85
C VAL A 26 -12.02 -5.39 4.08
N GLU A 27 -12.59 -6.59 4.21
CA GLU A 27 -12.28 -7.50 5.33
C GLU A 27 -10.85 -8.05 5.23
N MET A 28 -10.42 -8.48 4.04
CA MET A 28 -9.08 -9.03 3.82
C MET A 28 -8.67 -8.94 2.34
N THR A 29 -7.39 -8.69 2.09
CA THR A 29 -6.73 -8.84 0.78
C THR A 29 -5.48 -9.68 0.97
N SER A 30 -5.11 -10.47 -0.06
CA SER A 30 -3.90 -11.27 -0.09
C SER A 30 -3.19 -11.08 -1.42
N GLY A 31 -1.86 -11.14 -1.42
CA GLY A 31 -1.04 -11.02 -2.62
C GLY A 31 0.43 -11.26 -2.32
N GLU A 32 1.25 -11.29 -3.38
CA GLU A 32 2.69 -11.29 -3.23
C GLU A 32 3.15 -9.91 -2.74
N VAL A 33 3.91 -9.88 -1.65
CA VAL A 33 4.50 -8.63 -1.14
C VAL A 33 5.77 -8.33 -1.91
N VAL A 34 5.80 -7.18 -2.57
CA VAL A 34 6.95 -6.67 -3.31
C VAL A 34 7.37 -5.31 -2.77
N PHE A 35 8.58 -4.85 -3.08
CA PHE A 35 9.01 -3.49 -2.76
C PHE A 35 9.39 -2.72 -4.03
N ASN A 36 9.12 -1.42 -4.02
CA ASN A 36 9.51 -0.51 -5.08
C ASN A 36 10.36 0.64 -4.52
N THR A 37 11.49 0.92 -5.18
CA THR A 37 12.50 1.91 -4.75
C THR A 37 12.27 3.32 -5.29
N VAL A 38 11.16 3.55 -5.99
CA VAL A 38 10.85 4.85 -6.57
C VAL A 38 10.68 5.91 -5.49
N LEU A 39 11.18 7.12 -5.77
CA LEU A 39 11.08 8.27 -4.88
C LEU A 39 9.86 9.16 -5.17
N SER A 40 9.29 9.03 -6.37
CA SER A 40 8.13 9.78 -6.87
C SER A 40 7.38 8.92 -7.91
N GLY A 41 6.18 9.30 -8.32
CA GLY A 41 5.43 8.51 -9.31
C GLY A 41 4.64 7.35 -8.68
N TYR A 42 4.16 7.51 -7.44
CA TYR A 42 3.40 6.45 -6.76
C TYR A 42 2.08 6.14 -7.48
N GLN A 43 1.46 7.12 -8.14
CA GLN A 43 0.20 6.93 -8.86
C GLN A 43 0.43 5.99 -10.05
N GLU A 44 1.47 6.23 -10.83
CA GLU A 44 1.86 5.44 -11.99
C GLU A 44 2.19 4.00 -11.57
N VAL A 45 2.91 3.84 -10.44
CA VAL A 45 3.22 2.53 -9.87
C VAL A 45 1.96 1.77 -9.46
N ILE A 46 1.02 2.38 -8.73
CA ILE A 46 -0.20 1.66 -8.31
C ILE A 46 -1.15 1.34 -9.48
N THR A 47 -1.03 2.05 -10.61
CA THR A 47 -1.82 1.79 -11.83
C THR A 47 -1.13 0.85 -12.82
N ASP A 48 0.15 0.51 -12.62
CA ASP A 48 0.88 -0.35 -13.54
C ASP A 48 0.35 -1.79 -13.49
N PRO A 49 -0.12 -2.37 -14.62
CA PRO A 49 -0.67 -3.73 -14.67
C PRO A 49 0.29 -4.82 -14.20
N SER A 50 1.60 -4.57 -14.18
CA SER A 50 2.60 -5.53 -13.69
C SER A 50 2.45 -5.86 -12.20
N TYR A 51 1.80 -5.00 -11.42
CA TYR A 51 1.53 -5.22 -10.00
C TYR A 51 0.21 -5.93 -9.72
N ALA A 52 -0.48 -6.45 -10.74
CA ALA A 52 -1.75 -7.15 -10.53
C ALA A 52 -1.61 -8.33 -9.55
N GLY A 53 -2.38 -8.30 -8.46
CA GLY A 53 -2.34 -9.33 -7.42
C GLY A 53 -1.19 -9.19 -6.41
N GLN A 54 -0.46 -8.08 -6.43
CA GLN A 54 0.65 -7.80 -5.53
C GLN A 54 0.29 -6.72 -4.49
N ILE A 55 1.01 -6.74 -3.37
CA ILE A 55 0.99 -5.72 -2.32
C ILE A 55 2.30 -4.95 -2.42
N ILE A 56 2.23 -3.66 -2.77
CA ILE A 56 3.40 -2.82 -3.00
C ILE A 56 3.83 -2.15 -1.69
N ASN A 57 5.08 -2.39 -1.29
CA ASN A 57 5.75 -1.64 -0.24
C ASN A 57 6.69 -0.59 -0.84
N PHE A 58 6.38 0.70 -0.67
CA PHE A 58 7.26 1.78 -1.12
C PHE A 58 8.39 2.00 -0.12
N THR A 59 9.63 2.11 -0.61
CA THR A 59 10.75 2.46 0.28
C THR A 59 10.78 3.95 0.64
N TYR A 60 10.10 4.82 -0.13
CA TYR A 60 10.00 6.24 0.17
C TYR A 60 8.92 6.48 1.25
N PRO A 61 9.25 7.18 2.36
CA PRO A 61 8.37 7.24 3.53
C PRO A 61 7.14 8.15 3.36
N HIS A 62 7.18 9.11 2.43
CA HIS A 62 6.10 10.08 2.24
C HIS A 62 5.36 9.84 0.92
N ILE A 63 4.30 9.04 0.99
CA ILE A 63 3.41 8.77 -0.15
C ILE A 63 2.18 9.67 -0.08
N GLY A 64 1.72 10.18 -1.24
CA GLY A 64 0.56 11.07 -1.31
C GLY A 64 0.87 12.57 -1.34
N ASN A 65 2.15 12.96 -1.36
CA ASN A 65 2.57 14.37 -1.26
C ASN A 65 1.96 15.31 -2.31
N TYR A 66 1.59 14.79 -3.49
CA TYR A 66 1.03 15.57 -4.59
C TYR A 66 -0.37 15.11 -5.02
N GLY A 67 -1.07 14.35 -4.16
CA GLY A 67 -2.43 13.87 -4.44
C GLY A 67 -2.50 12.90 -5.62
N VAL A 68 -3.57 12.99 -6.41
CA VAL A 68 -3.77 12.18 -7.63
C VAL A 68 -4.28 13.05 -8.76
N THR A 69 -3.90 12.73 -10.00
CA THR A 69 -4.46 13.32 -11.23
C THR A 69 -5.32 12.29 -11.97
N THR A 70 -6.18 12.73 -12.89
CA THR A 70 -7.04 11.84 -13.70
C THR A 70 -6.43 11.45 -15.04
N ASP A 71 -5.24 11.97 -15.36
CA ASP A 71 -4.54 11.66 -16.62
C ASP A 71 -4.19 10.18 -16.75
#